data_AF-W1XLA2-F1
#
_entry.id   AF-W1XLA2-F1
#
_cell.length_a   1.000
_cell.length_b   1.000
_cell.length_c   1.000
_cell.angle_alpha   90.00
_cell.angle_beta   90.00
_cell.angle_gamma   90.00
#
_symmetry.space_group_name_H-M   'P 1'
#
loop_
_entity.id
_entity.type
_entity.pdbx_description
1 polymer ?
#
loop_
_entity_poly.entity_id
_entity_poly.type
_entity_poly.pdbx_seq_one_letter_code
_entity_poly.pdbx_strand_id
1 'polypeptide(L)' 'MRVLIVKTSSMGDVLHTLPALTDAQQAIPGIKFDWVVEEGFAQIPS' A
#
# COMPACT_ATOMS: atom_id res chain seq x y z
N MET A 1 5.36 -13.40 3.19
CA MET A 1 3.98 -13.18 3.70
C MET A 1 3.22 -12.34 2.69
N ARG A 2 1.91 -12.55 2.47
CA ARG A 2 1.10 -11.72 1.56
C ARG A 2 0.09 -10.91 2.36
N VAL A 3 -0.03 -9.62 2.07
CA VAL A 3 -0.88 -8.68 2.80
C VAL A 3 -1.71 -7.90 1.79
N LEU A 4 -3.03 -7.88 1.99
CA LEU A 4 -3.95 -7.06 1.21
C LEU A 4 -4.36 -5.83 2.02
N ILE A 5 -4.16 -4.65 1.47
CA ILE A 5 -4.54 -3.37 2.08
C ILE A 5 -5.82 -2.89 1.41
N VAL A 6 -6.92 -2.83 2.16
CA VAL A 6 -8.20 -2.29 1.65
C VAL A 6 -8.36 -0.87 2.18
N LYS A 7 -8.35 0.11 1.28
CA LYS A 7 -8.39 1.53 1.63
C LYS A 7 -9.22 2.32 0.63
N THR A 8 -10.53 2.31 0.86
CA THR A 8 -11.53 3.12 0.15
C THR A 8 -11.62 4.51 0.80
N SER A 9 -10.50 5.25 0.76
CA SER A 9 -10.37 6.58 1.35
C SER A 9 -9.69 7.52 0.35
N SER A 10 -9.40 8.75 0.76
CA SER A 10 -8.76 9.75 -0.10
C SER A 10 -7.35 9.34 -0.59
N MET A 11 -6.90 9.94 -1.69
CA MET A 11 -5.53 9.78 -2.21
C MET A 11 -4.46 10.03 -1.15
N GLY A 12 -4.65 11.06 -0.31
CA GLY A 12 -3.69 11.43 0.74
C GLY A 12 -3.46 10.28 1.71
N ASP A 13 -4.53 9.58 2.08
CA ASP A 13 -4.43 8.45 3.00
C ASP A 13 -3.61 7.30 2.40
N VAL A 14 -3.75 7.05 1.09
CA VAL A 14 -2.95 6.04 0.36
C VAL A 14 -1.47 6.42 0.38
N LEU A 15 -1.14 7.67 0.05
CA LEU A 15 0.24 8.15 0.04
C LEU A 15 0.90 8.10 1.42
N HIS A 16 0.17 8.46 2.48
CA HIS A 16 0.67 8.38 3.85
C HIS A 16 0.92 6.94 4.34
N THR A 17 0.45 5.93 3.60
CA THR A 17 0.69 4.52 3.92
C THR A 17 2.05 4.03 3.37
N LEU A 18 2.58 4.66 2.32
CA LEU A 18 3.81 4.21 1.63
C LEU A 18 5.06 4.12 2.53
N PRO A 19 5.32 5.06 3.46
CA PRO A 19 6.47 4.94 4.37
C PRO A 19 6.42 3.66 5.20
N ALA A 20 5.25 3.33 5.75
CA ALA A 20 5.07 2.12 6.56
C ALA A 20 5.27 0.83 5.73
N LEU A 21 4.91 0.83 4.45
CA LEU A 21 5.15 -0.32 3.56
C LEU A 21 6.64 -0.50 3.28
N THR A 22 7.35 0.61 3.05
CA THR A 22 8.80 0.60 2.86
C THR A 22 9.50 0.02 4.09
N ASP A 23 9.13 0.48 5.29
CA ASP A 23 9.69 -0.02 6.55
C ASP A 23 9.41 -1.52 6.72
N ALA A 24 8.18 -1.95 6.42
CA ALA A 24 7.80 -3.36 6.51
C ALA A 24 8.56 -4.24 5.49
N GLN A 25 8.81 -3.76 4.28
CA GLN A 25 9.62 -4.46 3.29
C GLN A 25 11.07 -4.62 3.72
N GLN A 26 11.64 -3.61 4.39
CA GLN A 26 12.99 -3.69 4.95
C GLN A 26 13.08 -4.67 6.12
N ALA A 27 12.08 -4.68 7.00
CA ALA A 27 12.07 -5.52 8.19
C ALA A 27 11.69 -6.99 7.91
N ILE A 28 10.88 -7.26 6.89
CA ILE A 28 10.31 -8.58 6.62
C ILE A 28 10.65 -9.02 5.19
N PRO A 29 11.79 -9.72 4.98
CA PRO A 29 12.18 -10.20 3.66
C PRO A 29 11.08 -11.03 3.00
N GLY A 30 10.73 -10.67 1.76
CA GLY A 30 9.72 -11.39 0.97
C GLY A 30 8.27 -11.15 1.39
N ILE A 31 7.98 -10.12 2.19
CA ILE A 31 6.62 -9.59 2.31
C ILE A 31 6.16 -9.02 0.96
N LYS A 32 4.90 -9.26 0.61
CA LYS A 32 4.27 -8.73 -0.59
C LYS A 32 2.98 -8.03 -0.19
N PHE A 33 2.81 -6.82 -0.72
CA PHE A 33 1.64 -6.00 -0.49
C PHE A 33 0.86 -5.87 -1.79
N ASP A 34 -0.42 -6.14 -1.69
CA ASP A 34 -1.42 -5.84 -2.70
C ASP A 34 -2.41 -4.85 -2.08
N TRP A 35 -3.13 -4.09 -2.89
CA TRP A 35 -4.10 -3.12 -2.38
C TRP A 35 -5.37 -3.02 -3.21
N VAL A 36 -6.45 -2.63 -2.53
CA VAL A 36 -7.73 -2.24 -3.13
C VAL A 36 -7.99 -0.81 -2.72
N VAL A 37 -8.01 0.07 -3.72
CA VAL A 37 -8.27 1.51 -3.59
C VAL A 37 -9.38 1.90 -4.56
N GLU A 38 -9.90 3.12 -4.43
CA GLU A 38 -10.82 3.65 -5.44
C GLU A 38 -10.15 3.77 -6.81
N GLU A 39 -10.92 3.59 -7.89
CA GLU A 39 -10.41 3.52 -9.26
C GLU A 39 -9.58 4.75 -9.65
N GLY A 40 -9.97 5.94 -9.19
CA GLY A 40 -9.24 7.19 -9.44
C GLY A 40 -7.82 7.23 -8.84
N PHE A 41 -7.48 6.29 -7.96
CA PHE A 41 -6.18 6.18 -7.30
C PHE A 41 -5.40 4.94 -7.74
N ALA A 42 -5.92 4.15 -8.69
CA ALA A 42 -5.25 2.93 -9.16
C ALA A 42 -3.89 3.18 -9.84
N GLN A 43 -3.62 4.41 -10.28
CA GLN A 43 -2.37 4.81 -10.94
C GLN A 43 -1.27 5.30 -9.99
N ILE A 44 -1.48 5.26 -8.66
CA ILE A 44 -0.38 5.56 -7.73
C ILE A 44 0.71 4.50 -7.94
N PRO A 45 1.97 4.89 -8.22
CA PRO A 45 3.02 3.95 -8.56
C PRO A 45 3.22 2.92 -7.45
N SER A 46 3.25 1.65 -7.85
CA SER A 46 3.49 0.45 -7.03
C SER A 46 4.96 0.11 -6.91
#